data_AF-A0A3R7PJF6-F1
#
_entry.id   AF-A0A3R7PJF6-F1
#
_cell.length_a   1.000
_cell.length_b   1.000
_cell.length_c   1.000
_cell.angle_alpha   90.00
_cell.angle_beta   90.00
_cell.angle_gamma   90.00
#
_symmetry.space_group_name_H-M   'P 1'
#
loop_
_entity.id
_entity.type
_entity.pdbx_description
1 polymer ?
#
loop_
_entity_poly.entity_id
_entity_poly.type
_entity_poly.pdbx_seq_one_letter_code
_entity_poly.pdbx_strand_id
1 'polypeptide(L)'
;MLEFFKSSALFILCLILSRFIGLPSNFTPIIAVASFLPFLTSNKYIQLFLPVGVLIITDPFLGFYSSMPVVYFCIFIASLFSVLSKSLSYKNLIFRGVASVFIWHILVNFSVWLSGGLGFSLLNTYIMAIPFDFQLLLSTLIFSTLFYFSREFFINFYNRFNLKSNS
;
A
#
# COMPACT_ATOMS: atom_id res chain seq x y z
N MET A 1 6.27 -23.45 -8.38
CA MET A 1 7.28 -22.42 -8.03
C MET A 1 7.39 -21.34 -9.12
N LEU A 2 7.57 -21.72 -10.39
CA LEU A 2 7.67 -20.77 -11.51
C LEU A 2 6.43 -19.87 -11.69
N GLU A 3 5.22 -20.42 -11.56
CA GLU A 3 3.97 -19.66 -11.68
C GLU A 3 3.82 -18.62 -10.56
N PHE A 4 4.20 -18.97 -9.33
CA PHE A 4 4.21 -18.04 -8.20
C PHE A 4 5.16 -16.86 -8.45
N PHE A 5 6.37 -17.12 -8.93
CA PHE A 5 7.32 -16.06 -9.31
C PHE A 5 6.78 -15.17 -10.44
N LYS A 6 6.11 -15.75 -11.45
CA LYS A 6 5.46 -14.99 -12.53
C LYS A 6 4.36 -14.08 -11.99
N SER A 7 3.50 -14.58 -11.10
CA SER A 7 2.42 -13.78 -10.49
C SER A 7 2.96 -12.68 -9.58
N SER A 8 4.00 -12.95 -8.78
CA SER A 8 4.65 -11.93 -7.96
C SER A 8 5.34 -10.86 -8.81
N ALA A 9 6.01 -11.26 -9.89
CA ALA A 9 6.64 -10.32 -10.82
C ALA A 9 5.60 -9.42 -11.51
N LEU A 10 4.48 -9.99 -11.96
CA LEU A 10 3.38 -9.22 -12.53
C LEU A 10 2.79 -8.22 -11.52
N PHE A 11 2.59 -8.66 -10.27
CA PHE A 11 2.10 -7.79 -9.20
C PHE A 11 3.03 -6.60 -8.93
N ILE A 12 4.34 -6.85 -8.84
CA ILE A 12 5.36 -5.81 -8.67
C ILE A 12 5.38 -4.87 -9.89
N LEU A 13 5.28 -5.42 -11.10
CA LEU A 13 5.24 -4.63 -12.33
C LEU A 13 4.01 -3.71 -12.36
N CYS A 14 2.82 -4.23 -12.06
CA CYS A 14 1.59 -3.42 -11.97
C CYS A 14 1.72 -2.31 -10.92
N LEU A 15 2.31 -2.61 -9.76
CA LEU A 15 2.56 -1.62 -8.73
C LEU A 15 3.50 -0.51 -9.23
N ILE A 16 4.61 -0.86 -9.88
CA ILE A 16 5.53 0.13 -10.45
C ILE A 16 4.82 0.95 -11.53
N LEU A 17 4.15 0.31 -12.48
CA LEU A 17 3.43 0.99 -13.56
C LEU A 17 2.33 1.93 -13.04
N SER A 18 1.63 1.55 -11.96
CA SER A 18 0.61 2.40 -11.34
C SER A 18 1.13 3.78 -10.92
N ARG A 19 2.44 3.89 -10.68
CA ARG A 19 3.09 5.15 -10.32
C ARG A 19 3.32 6.09 -11.50
N PHE A 20 3.26 5.59 -12.73
CA PHE A 20 3.51 6.35 -13.96
C PHE A 20 2.25 6.57 -14.81
N ILE A 21 1.11 5.98 -14.44
CA ILE A 21 -0.15 6.08 -15.20
C ILE A 21 -0.86 7.43 -14.97
N GLY A 22 -0.33 8.32 -14.12
CA GLY A 22 -0.91 9.64 -13.87
C GLY A 22 -2.19 9.59 -13.04
N LEU A 23 -2.22 8.71 -12.03
CA LEU A 23 -3.33 8.68 -11.05
C LEU A 23 -3.45 10.04 -10.33
N PRO A 24 -4.65 10.38 -9.81
CA PRO A 24 -4.82 11.58 -8.99
C PRO A 24 -3.80 11.65 -7.85
N SER A 25 -3.49 12.86 -7.42
CA SER A 25 -2.50 13.08 -6.35
C SER A 25 -2.85 12.29 -5.09
N ASN A 26 -1.89 11.57 -4.52
CA ASN A 26 -2.10 10.70 -3.34
C ASN A 26 -3.06 9.52 -3.54
N PHE A 27 -3.55 9.28 -4.76
CA PHE A 27 -4.31 8.07 -5.09
C PHE A 27 -3.34 6.97 -5.50
N THR A 28 -3.05 6.02 -4.60
CA THR A 28 -1.99 5.03 -4.80
C THR A 28 -2.29 3.69 -4.11
N PRO A 29 -1.89 2.55 -4.70
CA PRO A 29 -2.06 1.25 -4.07
C PRO A 29 -1.05 0.95 -2.95
N ILE A 30 -0.09 1.83 -2.64
CA ILE A 30 1.10 1.47 -1.86
C ILE A 30 0.79 0.98 -0.43
N ILE A 31 -0.14 1.62 0.28
CA ILE A 31 -0.56 1.20 1.63
C ILE A 31 -1.39 -0.10 1.57
N ALA A 32 -2.21 -0.26 0.52
CA ALA A 32 -2.95 -1.50 0.29
C ALA A 32 -1.97 -2.67 0.07
N VAL A 33 -0.90 -2.47 -0.69
CA VAL A 33 0.14 -3.48 -0.90
C VAL A 33 0.88 -3.81 0.40
N ALA A 34 1.32 -2.81 1.15
CA ALA A 34 1.93 -3.03 2.47
C ALA A 34 1.02 -3.87 3.39
N SER A 35 -0.27 -3.58 3.40
CA SER A 35 -1.27 -4.30 4.21
C SER A 35 -1.59 -5.71 3.69
N PHE A 36 -1.40 -5.97 2.39
CA PHE A 36 -1.76 -7.21 1.71
C PHE A 36 -0.60 -8.21 1.57
N LEU A 37 0.66 -7.77 1.65
CA LEU A 37 1.83 -8.64 1.44
C LEU A 37 1.86 -9.95 2.24
N PRO A 38 1.42 -10.00 3.52
CA PRO A 38 1.35 -11.25 4.27
C PRO A 38 0.41 -12.32 3.67
N PHE A 39 -0.52 -11.94 2.78
CA PHE A 39 -1.36 -12.90 2.03
C PHE A 39 -0.61 -13.56 0.86
N LEU A 40 0.51 -12.98 0.42
CA LEU A 40 1.28 -13.43 -0.75
C LEU A 40 2.53 -14.20 -0.37
N THR A 41 3.20 -13.87 0.73
CA THR A 41 4.47 -14.49 1.11
C THR A 41 4.59 -14.59 2.63
N SER A 42 5.33 -15.60 3.11
CA SER A 42 5.71 -15.74 4.53
C SER A 42 7.02 -15.03 4.88
N ASN A 43 7.76 -14.54 3.87
CA ASN A 43 9.04 -13.87 4.09
C ASN A 43 8.82 -12.43 4.61
N LYS A 44 9.10 -12.22 5.90
CA LYS A 44 8.94 -10.94 6.58
C LYS A 44 9.79 -9.81 5.99
N TYR A 45 10.97 -10.11 5.44
CA TYR A 45 11.81 -9.09 4.81
C TYR A 45 11.16 -8.56 3.53
N ILE A 46 10.57 -9.44 2.72
CA ILE A 46 9.82 -9.02 1.53
C ILE A 46 8.60 -8.21 1.94
N GLN A 47 7.84 -8.68 2.94
CA GLN A 47 6.66 -7.95 3.45
C GLN A 47 7.03 -6.54 3.91
N LEU A 48 8.15 -6.38 4.61
CA LEU A 48 8.58 -5.12 5.21
C LEU A 48 9.14 -4.14 4.17
N PHE A 49 10.07 -4.62 3.33
CA PHE A 49 10.90 -3.76 2.50
C PHE A 49 10.41 -3.61 1.06
N LEU A 50 9.58 -4.52 0.54
CA LEU A 50 9.13 -4.42 -0.86
C LEU A 50 8.35 -3.12 -1.15
N PRO A 51 7.38 -2.68 -0.32
CA PRO A 51 6.67 -1.44 -0.58
C PRO A 51 7.59 -0.22 -0.56
N VAL A 52 8.49 -0.14 0.42
CA VAL A 52 9.45 0.97 0.55
C VAL A 52 10.46 0.94 -0.60
N GLY A 53 10.94 -0.23 -0.99
CA GLY A 53 11.87 -0.41 -2.11
C GLY A 53 11.27 0.07 -3.43
N VAL A 54 9.97 -0.17 -3.65
CA VAL A 54 9.28 0.36 -4.83
C VAL A 54 9.30 1.89 -4.83
N LEU A 55 9.04 2.53 -3.69
CA LEU A 55 9.12 3.99 -3.60
C LEU A 55 10.52 4.51 -3.93
N ILE A 56 11.55 3.92 -3.30
CA ILE A 56 12.95 4.27 -3.51
C ILE A 56 13.36 4.16 -4.99
N ILE A 57 12.89 3.13 -5.68
CA ILE A 57 13.22 2.91 -7.10
C ILE A 57 12.47 3.90 -8.00
N THR A 58 11.22 4.24 -7.68
CA THR A 58 10.34 5.00 -8.58
C THR A 58 10.40 6.52 -8.36
N ASP A 59 10.58 7.00 -7.13
CA ASP A 59 10.60 8.44 -6.81
C ASP A 59 11.69 9.24 -7.56
N PRO A 60 12.91 8.72 -7.79
CA PRO A 60 13.91 9.43 -8.61
C PRO A 60 13.44 9.79 -10.02
N PHE A 61 12.48 9.04 -10.57
CA PHE A 61 11.89 9.30 -11.88
C PHE A 61 10.69 10.26 -11.83
N LEU A 62 10.06 10.41 -10.66
CA LEU A 62 8.87 11.26 -10.45
C LEU A 62 9.22 12.63 -9.86
N GLY A 63 10.42 12.76 -9.29
CA GLY A 63 10.91 13.98 -8.65
C GLY A 63 10.92 13.88 -7.13
N PHE A 64 11.88 14.58 -6.52
CA PHE A 64 12.07 14.61 -5.07
C PHE A 64 11.20 15.68 -4.41
N TYR A 65 10.72 15.41 -3.20
CA TYR A 65 9.95 16.35 -2.38
C TYR A 65 10.34 16.25 -0.90
N SER A 66 10.15 17.32 -0.13
CA SER A 66 10.70 17.46 1.23
C SER A 66 10.21 16.39 2.21
N SER A 67 8.93 16.02 2.14
CA SER A 67 8.31 15.02 3.03
C SER A 67 8.61 13.56 2.64
N MET A 68 9.39 13.31 1.58
CA MET A 68 9.66 11.98 1.05
C MET A 68 10.25 10.99 2.07
N PRO A 69 11.22 11.37 2.94
CA PRO A 69 11.71 10.46 3.99
C PRO A 69 10.61 10.03 4.97
N VAL A 70 9.68 10.94 5.28
CA VAL A 70 8.55 10.66 6.19
C VAL A 70 7.53 9.76 5.51
N VAL A 71 7.28 9.94 4.21
CA VAL A 71 6.47 9.01 3.41
C VAL A 71 7.03 7.60 3.48
N TYR A 72 8.35 7.44 3.30
CA TYR A 72 9.00 6.12 3.35
C TYR A 72 8.84 5.46 4.71
N PHE A 73 8.98 6.26 5.77
CA PHE A 73 8.78 5.82 7.13
C PHE A 73 7.32 5.40 7.40
N CYS A 74 6.33 6.15 6.92
CA CYS A 74 4.92 5.78 7.02
C CYS A 74 4.62 4.45 6.30
N ILE A 75 5.18 4.25 5.09
CA ILE A 75 5.01 2.99 4.37
C ILE A 75 5.71 1.83 5.08
N PHE A 76 6.87 2.06 5.68
CA PHE A 76 7.53 1.07 6.52
C PHE A 76 6.68 0.68 7.74
N ILE A 77 6.08 1.65 8.43
CA ILE A 77 5.15 1.40 9.55
C ILE A 77 3.93 0.60 9.09
N ALA A 78 3.35 0.96 7.93
CA ALA A 78 2.23 0.22 7.37
C ALA A 78 2.59 -1.25 7.12
N SER A 79 3.77 -1.52 6.56
CA SER A 79 4.29 -2.87 6.39
C SER A 79 4.53 -3.57 7.72
N LEU A 80 5.05 -2.86 8.73
CA LEU A 80 5.31 -3.42 10.06
C LEU A 80 4.01 -3.87 10.75
N PHE A 81 2.95 -3.06 10.68
CA PHE A 81 1.61 -3.45 11.16
C PHE A 81 1.08 -4.71 10.47
N SER A 82 1.39 -4.87 9.19
CA SER A 82 1.05 -6.06 8.41
C SER A 82 1.78 -7.30 8.93
N VAL A 83 3.11 -7.20 9.12
CA VAL A 83 3.98 -8.28 9.61
C VAL A 83 3.61 -8.73 11.03
N LEU A 84 3.23 -7.80 11.90
CA LEU A 84 2.89 -8.08 13.30
C LEU A 84 1.48 -8.67 13.48
N SER A 85 0.65 -8.65 12.43
CA SER A 85 -0.73 -9.11 12.50
C SER A 85 -0.82 -10.63 12.54
N LYS A 86 -1.58 -11.17 13.51
CA LYS A 86 -1.71 -12.62 13.72
C LYS A 86 -2.70 -13.31 12.77
N SER A 87 -3.64 -12.59 12.16
CA SER A 87 -4.65 -13.20 11.29
C SER A 87 -4.87 -12.48 9.97
N LEU A 88 -4.87 -13.29 8.91
CA LEU A 88 -5.06 -12.90 7.52
C LEU A 88 -6.55 -12.94 7.16
N SER A 89 -7.31 -11.96 7.65
CA SER A 89 -8.73 -11.79 7.31
C SER A 89 -8.96 -10.48 6.56
N TYR A 90 -10.04 -10.42 5.78
CA TYR A 90 -10.47 -9.19 5.10
C TYR A 90 -10.63 -8.02 6.08
N LYS A 91 -11.28 -8.26 7.23
CA LYS A 91 -11.48 -7.23 8.27
C LYS A 91 -10.15 -6.66 8.76
N ASN A 92 -9.16 -7.52 9.01
CA ASN A 92 -7.85 -7.06 9.47
C ASN A 92 -7.06 -6.35 8.37
N LEU A 93 -7.19 -6.80 7.11
CA LEU A 93 -6.60 -6.10 5.98
C LEU A 93 -7.10 -4.65 5.90
N ILE A 94 -8.42 -4.45 5.94
CA ILE A 94 -9.03 -3.12 5.93
C ILE A 94 -8.60 -2.30 7.14
N PHE A 95 -8.66 -2.88 8.35
CA PHE A 95 -8.27 -2.17 9.58
C PHE A 95 -6.83 -1.67 9.52
N ARG A 96 -5.87 -2.50 9.08
CA ARG A 96 -4.47 -2.10 8.94
C ARG A 96 -4.28 -0.99 7.92
N GLY A 97 -4.98 -1.08 6.79
CA GLY A 97 -4.96 -0.03 5.77
C GLY A 97 -5.44 1.31 6.32
N VAL A 98 -6.60 1.34 6.97
CA VAL A 98 -7.17 2.55 7.58
C VAL A 98 -6.25 3.11 8.67
N ALA A 99 -5.74 2.26 9.56
CA ALA A 99 -4.82 2.67 10.62
C ALA A 99 -3.52 3.29 10.04
N SER A 100 -3.02 2.73 8.94
CA SER A 100 -1.83 3.25 8.25
C SER A 100 -2.09 4.61 7.62
N VAL A 101 -3.27 4.82 7.02
CA VAL A 101 -3.67 6.14 6.49
C VAL A 101 -3.84 7.18 7.59
N PHE A 102 -4.34 6.78 8.77
CA PHE A 102 -4.42 7.67 9.92
C PHE A 102 -3.03 8.10 10.41
N ILE A 103 -2.06 7.18 10.48
CA ILE A 103 -0.67 7.50 10.82
C ILE A 103 -0.04 8.40 9.76
N TRP A 104 -0.31 8.13 8.48
CA TRP A 104 0.12 8.99 7.37
C TRP A 104 -0.39 10.42 7.56
N HIS A 105 -1.70 10.59 7.82
CA HIS A 105 -2.31 11.91 8.01
C HIS A 105 -1.60 12.70 9.12
N ILE A 106 -1.20 12.04 10.20
CA ILE A 106 -0.45 12.69 11.29
C ILE A 106 0.97 13.05 10.83
N LEU A 107 1.76 12.06 10.41
CA LEU A 107 3.20 12.24 10.22
C LEU A 107 3.55 13.05 8.96
N VAL A 108 2.90 12.76 7.84
CA VAL A 108 3.21 13.41 6.57
C VAL A 108 2.80 14.89 6.61
N ASN A 109 1.62 15.20 7.17
CA ASN A 109 1.17 16.60 7.24
C ASN A 109 1.93 17.41 8.29
N PHE A 110 2.38 16.78 9.39
CA PHE A 110 3.34 17.41 10.28
C PHE A 110 4.65 17.77 9.56
N SER A 111 5.18 16.86 8.74
CA SER A 111 6.37 17.11 7.92
C SER A 111 6.17 18.23 6.90
N VAL A 112 4.99 18.29 6.25
CA VAL A 112 4.63 19.36 5.32
C VAL A 112 4.61 20.71 6.04
N TRP A 113 3.98 20.79 7.20
CA TRP A 113 3.97 22.01 8.02
C TRP A 113 5.39 22.42 8.46
N LEU A 114 6.19 21.47 8.96
CA LEU A 114 7.56 21.72 9.41
C LEU A 114 8.47 22.22 8.29
N SER A 115 8.22 21.78 7.05
CA SER A 115 8.96 22.22 5.86
C SER A 115 8.54 23.60 5.34
N GLY A 116 7.67 24.32 6.04
CA GLY A 116 7.14 25.63 5.63
C GLY A 116 5.87 25.57 4.76
N GLY A 117 5.50 24.39 4.26
CA GLY A 117 4.24 24.09 3.57
C GLY A 117 3.62 25.23 2.76
N LEU A 118 2.35 25.53 3.05
CA LEU A 118 1.59 26.66 2.48
C LEU A 118 1.61 27.90 3.40
N GLY A 119 2.50 27.96 4.39
CA GLY A 119 2.52 29.02 5.41
C GLY A 119 1.33 29.02 6.37
N PHE A 120 0.53 27.96 6.39
CA PHE A 120 -0.60 27.81 7.31
C PHE A 120 -0.15 27.43 8.73
N SER A 121 -1.03 27.69 9.70
CA SER A 121 -0.88 27.11 11.05
C SER A 121 -0.93 25.58 10.99
N LEU A 122 -0.39 24.92 12.02
CA LEU A 122 -0.39 23.46 12.09
C LEU A 122 -1.81 22.87 11.97
N LEU A 123 -2.76 23.43 12.71
CA LEU A 123 -4.17 23.01 12.67
C LEU A 123 -4.77 23.17 11.27
N ASN A 124 -4.54 24.31 10.63
CA ASN A 124 -5.06 24.55 9.27
C ASN A 124 -4.41 23.63 8.24
N THR A 125 -3.13 23.27 8.41
CA THR A 125 -2.45 22.30 7.54
C THR A 125 -3.13 20.94 7.60
N TYR A 126 -3.45 20.44 8.80
CA TYR A 126 -4.20 19.18 8.94
C TYR A 126 -5.60 19.25 8.33
N ILE A 127 -6.35 20.33 8.57
CA ILE A 127 -7.71 20.48 8.01
C ILE A 127 -7.65 20.48 6.47
N MET A 128 -6.71 21.21 5.89
CA MET A 128 -6.55 21.29 4.43
C MET A 128 -6.02 20.00 3.80
N ALA A 129 -5.36 19.14 4.57
CA ALA A 129 -4.89 17.84 4.09
C ALA A 129 -6.02 16.79 3.98
N ILE A 130 -7.17 16.98 4.64
CA ILE A 130 -8.26 15.99 4.66
C ILE A 130 -8.70 15.55 3.25
N PRO A 131 -8.97 16.44 2.28
CA PRO A 131 -9.35 16.02 0.93
C PRO A 131 -8.25 15.23 0.20
N PHE A 132 -6.99 15.56 0.47
CA PHE A 132 -5.83 14.90 -0.11
C PHE A 132 -5.63 13.50 0.49
N ASP A 133 -5.74 13.35 1.80
CA ASP A 133 -5.61 12.05 2.49
C ASP A 133 -6.85 11.17 2.33
N PHE A 134 -8.01 11.76 2.04
CA PHE A 134 -9.20 11.02 1.68
C PHE A 134 -9.00 10.24 0.37
N GLN A 135 -8.25 10.77 -0.60
CA GLN A 135 -7.89 10.04 -1.83
C GLN A 135 -7.01 8.82 -1.52
N LEU A 136 -6.09 8.96 -0.55
CA LEU A 136 -5.26 7.86 -0.08
C LEU A 136 -6.08 6.80 0.66
N LEU A 137 -7.05 7.22 1.49
CA LEU A 137 -7.98 6.31 2.15
C LEU A 137 -8.81 5.53 1.13
N LEU A 138 -9.42 6.21 0.17
CA LEU A 138 -10.24 5.58 -0.87
C LEU A 138 -9.43 4.58 -1.70
N SER A 139 -8.27 5.00 -2.22
CA SER A 139 -7.41 4.10 -2.99
C SER A 139 -6.98 2.89 -2.15
N THR A 140 -6.60 3.10 -0.88
CA THR A 140 -6.24 2.00 0.03
C THR A 140 -7.37 0.99 0.18
N LEU A 141 -8.61 1.45 0.38
CA LEU A 141 -9.78 0.57 0.52
C LEU A 141 -10.10 -0.17 -0.79
N ILE A 142 -10.11 0.54 -1.93
CA ILE A 142 -10.40 -0.01 -3.25
C ILE A 142 -9.38 -1.10 -3.59
N PHE A 143 -8.09 -0.80 -3.52
CA PHE A 143 -7.04 -1.75 -3.87
C PHE A 143 -6.95 -2.91 -2.88
N SER A 144 -7.12 -2.69 -1.57
CA SER A 144 -7.15 -3.78 -0.59
C SER A 144 -8.30 -4.75 -0.87
N THR A 145 -9.47 -4.22 -1.20
CA THR A 145 -10.65 -5.01 -1.56
C THR A 145 -10.40 -5.80 -2.83
N LEU A 146 -9.88 -5.14 -3.87
CA LEU A 146 -9.53 -5.77 -5.13
C LEU A 146 -8.54 -6.92 -4.91
N PHE A 147 -7.44 -6.69 -4.20
CA PHE A 147 -6.42 -7.72 -3.95
C PHE A 147 -6.98 -8.93 -3.20
N TYR A 148 -7.79 -8.70 -2.16
CA TYR A 148 -8.40 -9.77 -1.39
C TYR A 148 -9.32 -10.63 -2.26
N PHE A 149 -10.26 -10.02 -2.97
CA PHE A 149 -11.21 -10.77 -3.79
C PHE A 149 -10.56 -11.41 -5.01
N SER A 150 -9.56 -10.78 -5.64
CA SER A 150 -8.78 -11.42 -6.71
C SER A 150 -8.07 -12.68 -6.23
N ARG A 151 -7.48 -12.65 -5.02
CA ARG A 151 -6.86 -13.83 -4.41
C ARG A 151 -7.88 -14.93 -4.12
N GLU A 152 -9.01 -14.59 -3.49
CA GLU A 152 -10.06 -15.57 -3.18
C GLU A 152 -10.65 -16.20 -4.45
N PHE A 153 -10.90 -15.38 -5.49
CA PHE A 153 -11.37 -15.86 -6.78
C PHE A 153 -10.37 -16.84 -7.42
N PHE A 154 -9.08 -16.50 -7.42
CA PHE A 154 -8.03 -17.35 -7.97
C PHE A 154 -7.91 -18.68 -7.21
N ILE A 155 -7.94 -18.66 -5.87
CA ILE A 155 -7.89 -19.87 -5.04
C ILE A 155 -9.11 -20.76 -5.32
N ASN A 156 -10.30 -20.18 -5.36
CA ASN A 156 -11.53 -20.93 -5.64
C ASN A 156 -11.55 -21.53 -7.05
N PHE A 157 -11.05 -20.77 -8.04
CA PHE A 157 -10.90 -21.26 -9.41
C PHE A 157 -9.92 -22.43 -9.48
N TYR A 158 -8.71 -22.26 -8.93
CA TYR A 158 -7.68 -23.31 -8.90
C TYR A 158 -8.18 -24.61 -8.27
N ASN A 159 -8.85 -24.52 -7.12
CA ASN A 159 -9.41 -25.68 -6.42
C ASN A 159 -10.47 -26.43 -7.26
N ARG A 160 -11.30 -25.71 -8.02
CA ARG A 160 -12.30 -26.33 -8.92
C ARG A 160 -11.67 -27.11 -10.08
N PHE A 161 -10.55 -26.66 -10.62
CA PHE A 161 -9.86 -27.35 -11.71
C PHE A 161 -9.13 -28.60 -11.24
N ASN A 162 -8.42 -28.54 -10.10
CA ASN A 162 -7.75 -29.72 -9.55
C ASN A 162 -8.73 -30.81 -9.09
N LEU A 163 -9.92 -30.45 -8.61
CA LEU A 163 -10.95 -31.44 -8.27
C LEU A 163 -11.48 -32.17 -9.51
N LYS A 164 -11.55 -31.51 -10.67
CA LYS A 164 -11.97 -32.12 -11.94
C LYS A 164 -10.89 -32.95 -12.62
N SER A 165 -9.61 -32.73 -12.33
CA SER A 165 -8.52 -33.55 -12.90
C SER A 165 -8.31 -34.88 -12.16
N ASN A 166 -8.83 -34.99 -10.94
CA ASN A 166 -8.69 -36.16 -10.06
C ASN A 166 -9.96 -37.02 -10.00
N SER A 167 -10.99 -36.70 -10.79
CA SER A 167 -12.25 -37.43 -10.94
C SER A 167 -12.35 -38.08 -12.30
#